data_AF-A0A929IU79-F1
#
_entry.id   AF-A0A929IU79-F1
#
_cell.length_a   1.000
_cell.length_b   1.000
_cell.length_c   1.000
_cell.angle_alpha   90.00
_cell.angle_beta   90.00
_cell.angle_gamma   90.00
#
_symmetry.space_group_name_H-M   'P 1'
#
loop_
_entity.id
_entity.type
_entity.pdbx_description
1 polymer ?
#
loop_
_entity_poly.entity_id
_entity_poly.type
_entity_poly.pdbx_seq_one_letter_code
_entity_poly.pdbx_strand_id
1 'polypeptide(L)'
;MNHETVKTRLKIDGKPVEAMAGETILAAARRAGVDIPAMCADLRMKPTGDCELCNVALDGQTGLVKACMTVATDGMNIETENPELKALRKDRLNTYLADHNAYCQPPCTAACPAGIDIAGYIDLILQKDYAGSTALIKEMLPLPGVLGRVCPRPCEDPCRRVQIDGKPVAICALKRFAADKAAEAGLPTQPEPRPATGKRVAVVGAGPTGLSAAYYLALAGHKVTLLESQQKAGGMLRFGIPPYRLPNSVLDQEIDDIL
;
A
#
# COMPACT_ATOMS: atom_id res chain seq x y z
N MET A 1 -14.31 -16.94 -40.81
CA MET A 1 -13.61 -15.71 -41.24
C MET A 1 -14.67 -14.64 -41.47
N ASN A 2 -15.02 -13.87 -40.43
CA ASN A 2 -15.93 -12.73 -40.59
C ASN A 2 -15.08 -11.49 -40.77
N HIS A 3 -15.14 -10.91 -41.97
CA HIS A 3 -14.60 -9.60 -42.24
C HIS A 3 -15.39 -8.57 -41.42
N GLU A 4 -14.85 -8.14 -40.27
CA GLU A 4 -15.25 -6.90 -39.64
C GLU A 4 -14.96 -5.77 -40.63
N THR A 5 -15.99 -5.37 -41.38
CA THR A 5 -15.89 -4.29 -42.36
C THR A 5 -15.45 -3.01 -41.66
N VAL A 6 -14.19 -2.65 -41.86
CA VAL A 6 -13.70 -1.28 -41.69
C VAL A 6 -14.58 -0.37 -42.53
N LYS A 7 -15.27 0.59 -41.91
CA LYS A 7 -16.17 1.51 -42.62
C LYS A 7 -15.71 2.95 -42.60
N THR A 8 -14.74 3.28 -41.75
CA THR A 8 -14.45 4.68 -41.42
C THR A 8 -12.95 4.91 -41.25
N ARG A 9 -12.43 5.95 -41.92
CA ARG A 9 -11.05 6.42 -41.79
C ARG A 9 -11.04 7.75 -41.07
N LEU A 10 -10.24 7.82 -40.01
CA LEU A 10 -10.01 9.02 -39.22
C LEU A 10 -8.51 9.24 -39.02
N LYS A 11 -8.15 10.40 -38.49
CA LYS A 11 -6.78 10.73 -38.12
C LYS A 11 -6.72 11.04 -36.63
N ILE A 12 -5.74 10.47 -35.94
CA ILE A 12 -5.43 10.79 -34.54
C ILE A 12 -3.98 11.26 -34.49
N ASP A 13 -3.75 12.51 -34.09
CA ASP A 13 -2.42 13.16 -34.07
C ASP A 13 -1.67 12.99 -35.41
N GLY A 14 -2.41 13.15 -36.51
CA GLY A 14 -1.91 12.97 -37.87
C GLY A 14 -1.72 11.51 -38.33
N LYS A 15 -1.86 10.52 -37.45
CA LYS A 15 -1.78 9.09 -37.81
C LYS A 15 -3.12 8.60 -38.35
N PRO A 16 -3.15 7.91 -39.51
CA PRO A 16 -4.38 7.31 -40.02
C PRO A 16 -4.81 6.14 -39.13
N VAL A 17 -6.08 6.15 -38.72
CA VAL A 17 -6.72 5.13 -37.91
C VAL A 17 -7.99 4.66 -38.61
N GLU A 18 -8.19 3.35 -38.64
CA GLU A 18 -9.39 2.72 -39.18
C GLU A 18 -10.31 2.34 -38.03
N ALA A 19 -11.59 2.70 -38.10
CA ALA A 19 -12.60 2.36 -37.10
C ALA A 19 -13.68 1.42 -37.65
N MET A 20 -14.20 0.57 -36.77
CA MET A 20 -15.33 -0.31 -37.03
C MET A 20 -16.65 0.48 -36.90
N ALA A 21 -17.72 -0.03 -37.53
CA ALA A 21 -19.03 0.61 -37.50
C ALA A 21 -19.58 0.70 -36.06
N GLY A 22 -19.88 1.92 -35.60
CA GLY A 22 -20.39 2.16 -34.24
C GLY A 22 -19.33 2.16 -33.14
N GLU A 23 -18.05 2.00 -33.51
CA GLU A 23 -16.93 2.08 -32.57
C GLU A 23 -16.72 3.53 -32.09
N THR A 24 -16.34 3.71 -30.83
CA THR A 24 -16.01 5.03 -30.29
C THR A 24 -14.59 5.44 -30.65
N ILE A 25 -14.30 6.74 -30.60
CA ILE A 25 -12.94 7.26 -30.83
C ILE A 25 -11.92 6.57 -29.90
N LEU A 26 -12.27 6.39 -28.62
CA LEU A 26 -11.39 5.72 -27.64
C LEU A 26 -11.11 4.25 -27.99
N ALA A 27 -12.13 3.51 -28.44
CA ALA A 27 -11.95 2.11 -28.81
C ALA A 27 -11.06 1.98 -30.06
N ALA A 28 -11.30 2.81 -31.07
CA ALA A 28 -10.48 2.87 -32.28
C ALA A 28 -9.03 3.27 -31.96
N ALA A 29 -8.81 4.26 -31.09
CA ALA A 29 -7.49 4.70 -30.65
C ALA A 29 -6.70 3.59 -29.94
N ARG A 30 -7.33 2.90 -28.98
CA ARG A 30 -6.71 1.79 -28.24
C ARG A 30 -6.28 0.65 -29.15
N ARG A 31 -7.13 0.28 -30.12
CA ARG A 31 -6.80 -0.76 -31.11
C ARG A 31 -5.66 -0.34 -32.03
N ALA A 32 -5.56 0.95 -32.34
CA ALA A 32 -4.46 1.52 -33.12
C ALA A 32 -3.18 1.80 -32.29
N GLY A 33 -3.18 1.48 -30.99
CA GLY A 33 -2.03 1.73 -30.10
C GLY A 33 -1.81 3.20 -29.75
N VAL A 34 -2.83 4.05 -29.91
CA VAL A 34 -2.81 5.45 -29.45
C VAL A 34 -3.40 5.51 -28.05
N ASP A 35 -2.63 6.05 -27.10
CA ASP A 35 -3.07 6.18 -25.72
C ASP A 35 -3.93 7.45 -25.54
N ILE A 36 -5.16 7.26 -25.10
CA ILE A 36 -6.06 8.33 -24.67
C ILE A 36 -6.44 8.01 -23.21
N PRO A 37 -6.03 8.84 -22.24
CA PRO A 37 -6.27 8.57 -20.83
C PRO A 37 -7.76 8.44 -20.52
N ALA A 38 -8.19 7.37 -19.86
CA ALA A 38 -9.57 7.20 -19.46
C ALA A 38 -9.67 6.29 -18.23
N MET A 39 -10.07 6.84 -17.08
CA MET A 39 -10.22 6.07 -15.84
C MET A 39 -11.52 5.26 -15.80
N CYS A 40 -12.63 5.83 -16.26
CA CYS A 40 -13.94 5.16 -16.25
C CYS A 40 -14.16 4.17 -17.41
N ALA A 41 -13.13 3.94 -18.25
CA ALA A 41 -13.20 3.08 -19.42
C ALA A 41 -12.30 1.84 -19.23
N ASP A 42 -12.69 0.95 -18.33
CA ASP A 42 -12.05 -0.36 -18.08
C ASP A 42 -12.73 -1.48 -18.88
N LEU A 43 -12.01 -2.58 -19.15
CA LEU A 43 -12.52 -3.73 -19.91
C LEU A 43 -13.77 -4.37 -19.29
N ARG A 44 -14.01 -4.16 -17.99
CA ARG A 44 -15.14 -4.75 -17.25
C ARG A 44 -16.35 -3.82 -17.14
N MET A 45 -16.27 -2.58 -17.62
CA MET A 45 -17.32 -1.58 -17.42
C MET A 45 -17.58 -0.74 -18.67
N LYS A 46 -18.84 -0.31 -18.85
CA LYS A 46 -19.18 0.64 -19.90
C LYS A 46 -18.70 2.05 -19.52
N PRO A 47 -18.00 2.77 -20.41
CA PRO A 47 -17.59 4.13 -20.14
C PRO A 47 -18.81 5.05 -19.92
N THR A 48 -18.78 5.85 -18.86
CA THR A 48 -19.80 6.88 -18.59
C THR A 48 -19.37 8.27 -19.04
N GLY A 49 -18.06 8.46 -19.26
CA GLY A 49 -17.50 9.76 -19.65
C GLY A 49 -17.35 10.75 -18.50
N ASP A 50 -17.65 10.35 -17.26
CA ASP A 50 -17.60 11.23 -16.09
C ASP A 50 -16.17 11.59 -15.68
N CYS A 51 -15.20 10.69 -15.93
CA CYS A 51 -13.79 10.98 -15.60
C CYS A 51 -13.19 12.15 -16.39
N GLU A 52 -13.75 12.43 -17.57
CA GLU A 52 -13.33 13.52 -18.47
C GLU A 52 -11.86 13.54 -18.91
N LEU A 53 -11.07 12.53 -18.54
CA LEU A 53 -9.69 12.40 -19.00
C LEU A 53 -9.61 12.06 -20.49
N CYS A 54 -10.66 11.42 -21.01
CA CYS A 54 -10.76 11.00 -22.41
C CYS A 54 -11.15 12.11 -23.38
N ASN A 55 -11.19 13.36 -22.91
CA ASN A 55 -11.46 14.49 -23.78
C ASN A 55 -10.36 14.61 -24.86
N VAL A 56 -10.79 14.89 -26.08
CA VAL A 56 -9.97 15.11 -27.27
C VAL A 56 -10.53 16.31 -28.04
N ALA A 57 -9.69 16.96 -28.84
CA ALA A 57 -10.12 18.03 -29.73
C ALA A 57 -10.45 17.48 -31.12
N LEU A 58 -11.48 18.04 -31.76
CA LEU A 58 -11.84 17.75 -33.15
C LEU A 58 -11.63 18.98 -34.01
N ASP A 59 -10.96 18.81 -35.15
CA ASP A 59 -10.79 19.90 -36.11
C ASP A 59 -12.15 20.46 -36.57
N GLY A 60 -12.27 21.79 -36.56
CA GLY A 60 -13.46 22.48 -37.05
C GLY A 60 -14.65 22.51 -36.08
N GLN A 61 -14.53 21.95 -34.87
CA GLN A 61 -15.52 22.12 -33.81
C GLN A 61 -14.99 23.03 -32.70
N THR A 62 -15.82 23.97 -32.25
CA THR A 62 -15.54 24.75 -31.04
C THR A 62 -15.89 23.90 -29.82
N GLY A 63 -14.93 23.17 -29.28
CA GLY A 63 -15.06 22.44 -28.03
C GLY A 63 -14.33 21.08 -28.01
N LEU A 64 -14.25 20.49 -26.82
CA LEU A 64 -13.68 19.17 -26.60
C LEU A 64 -14.80 18.12 -26.55
N VAL A 65 -14.51 16.93 -27.07
CA VAL A 65 -15.44 15.81 -27.05
C VAL A 65 -14.89 14.64 -26.25
N LYS A 66 -15.80 13.87 -25.64
CA LYS A 66 -15.44 12.66 -24.88
C LYS A 66 -15.18 11.52 -25.84
N ALA A 67 -13.91 11.13 -26.03
CA ALA A 67 -13.54 10.06 -26.94
C ALA A 67 -14.22 8.72 -26.61
N CYS A 68 -14.53 8.46 -25.34
CA CYS A 68 -15.18 7.22 -24.90
C CYS A 68 -16.67 7.13 -25.25
N MET A 69 -17.32 8.24 -25.61
CA MET A 69 -18.75 8.31 -25.94
C MET A 69 -19.01 8.71 -27.39
N THR A 70 -18.03 9.35 -28.04
CA THR A 70 -18.18 9.84 -29.40
C THR A 70 -17.92 8.71 -30.40
N VAL A 71 -18.88 8.43 -31.27
CA VAL A 71 -18.75 7.44 -32.35
C VAL A 71 -17.79 7.98 -33.41
N ALA A 72 -16.86 7.14 -33.85
CA ALA A 72 -15.93 7.47 -34.92
C ALA A 72 -16.65 7.58 -36.27
N THR A 73 -16.57 8.75 -36.91
CA THR A 73 -17.12 9.00 -38.26
C THR A 73 -16.03 9.37 -39.26
N ASP A 74 -16.35 9.25 -40.54
CA ASP A 74 -15.36 9.33 -41.61
C ASP A 74 -14.84 10.77 -41.74
N GLY A 75 -13.54 10.91 -41.94
CA GLY A 75 -12.89 12.21 -42.08
C GLY A 75 -12.67 12.97 -40.76
N MET A 76 -12.97 12.39 -39.60
CA MET A 76 -12.60 13.01 -38.31
C MET A 76 -11.09 13.20 -38.21
N ASN A 77 -10.66 14.40 -37.80
CA ASN A 77 -9.28 14.66 -37.38
C ASN A 77 -9.29 15.00 -35.90
N ILE A 78 -8.58 14.19 -35.13
CA ILE A 78 -8.58 14.19 -33.66
C ILE A 78 -7.19 14.54 -33.17
N GLU A 79 -7.13 15.50 -32.27
CA GLU A 79 -5.93 15.84 -31.53
C GLU A 79 -6.08 15.37 -30.08
N THR A 80 -5.12 14.59 -29.60
CA THR A 80 -5.16 14.01 -28.24
C THR A 80 -4.23 14.73 -27.27
N GLU A 81 -3.33 15.56 -27.78
CA GLU A 81 -2.27 16.23 -27.03
C GLU A 81 -2.14 17.70 -27.43
N ASN A 82 -2.70 18.60 -26.62
CA ASN A 82 -2.49 20.05 -26.75
C ASN A 82 -2.50 20.73 -25.37
N PRO A 83 -2.12 22.03 -25.26
CA PRO A 83 -2.09 22.73 -23.98
C PRO A 83 -3.43 22.78 -23.24
N GLU A 84 -4.55 22.90 -23.96
CA GLU A 84 -5.90 22.94 -23.39
C GLU A 84 -6.29 21.59 -22.79
N LEU A 85 -6.06 20.49 -23.51
CA LEU A 85 -6.27 19.12 -23.06
C LEU A 85 -5.41 18.78 -21.85
N LYS A 86 -4.14 19.22 -21.82
CA LYS A 86 -3.25 19.04 -20.66
C LYS A 86 -3.76 19.79 -19.44
N ALA A 87 -4.19 21.04 -19.62
CA ALA A 87 -4.76 21.84 -18.54
C ALA A 87 -6.04 21.21 -17.97
N LEU A 88 -6.96 20.79 -18.84
CA LEU A 88 -8.19 20.11 -18.46
C LEU A 88 -7.92 18.80 -17.70
N ARG A 89 -7.08 17.92 -18.25
CA ARG A 89 -6.75 16.63 -17.62
C ARG A 89 -6.10 16.84 -16.26
N LYS A 90 -5.21 17.84 -16.13
CA LYS A 90 -4.60 18.21 -14.85
C LYS A 90 -5.65 18.70 -13.85
N ASP A 91 -6.57 19.56 -14.26
CA ASP A 91 -7.65 20.07 -13.39
C ASP A 91 -8.60 18.96 -12.93
N ARG A 92 -8.97 18.04 -13.84
CA ARG A 92 -9.77 16.86 -13.50
C ARG A 92 -9.07 15.93 -12.53
N LEU A 93 -7.79 15.60 -12.78
CA LEU A 93 -7.00 14.82 -11.84
C LEU A 93 -6.88 15.51 -10.47
N ASN A 94 -6.61 16.82 -10.45
CA ASN A 94 -6.57 17.58 -9.21
C ASN A 94 -7.91 17.53 -8.46
N THR A 95 -9.04 17.61 -9.16
CA THR A 95 -10.38 17.47 -8.57
C THR A 95 -10.58 16.08 -7.95
N TYR A 96 -10.23 15.01 -8.68
CA TYR A 96 -10.30 13.65 -8.16
C TYR A 96 -9.36 13.41 -6.98
N LEU A 97 -8.22 14.09 -6.97
CA LEU A 97 -7.23 14.00 -5.89
C LEU A 97 -7.49 15.00 -4.75
N ALA A 98 -8.40 15.96 -4.92
CA ALA A 98 -8.65 17.03 -3.95
C ALA A 98 -9.24 16.50 -2.64
N ASP A 99 -10.02 15.42 -2.72
CA ASP A 99 -10.60 14.73 -1.57
C ASP A 99 -10.01 13.31 -1.40
N HIS A 100 -8.78 13.10 -1.88
CA HIS A 100 -8.08 11.82 -1.74
C HIS A 100 -7.66 11.59 -0.28
N ASN A 101 -8.62 11.21 0.54
CA ASN A 101 -8.46 10.89 1.96
C ASN A 101 -8.21 9.39 2.21
N ALA A 102 -7.92 8.61 1.15
CA ALA A 102 -7.82 7.15 1.24
C ALA A 102 -6.44 6.63 0.81
N TYR A 103 -5.55 6.42 1.77
CA TYR A 103 -4.46 5.43 1.71
C TYR A 103 -3.52 5.45 0.49
N CYS A 104 -3.02 6.63 0.09
CA CYS A 104 -1.65 6.63 -0.47
C CYS A 104 -0.73 6.08 0.62
N GLN A 105 0.08 5.05 0.32
CA GLN A 105 0.99 4.42 1.28
C GLN A 105 1.73 5.50 2.09
N PRO A 106 1.49 5.60 3.42
CA PRO A 106 2.08 6.67 4.22
C PRO A 106 3.61 6.60 4.15
N PRO A 107 4.32 7.74 4.06
CA PRO A 107 5.77 7.74 3.95
C PRO A 107 6.44 7.07 5.16
N CYS A 108 5.82 7.16 6.34
CA CYS A 108 6.28 6.44 7.53
C CYS A 108 6.20 4.92 7.37
N THR A 109 5.12 4.39 6.78
CA THR A 109 4.96 2.96 6.46
C THR A 109 5.99 2.53 5.43
N ALA A 110 6.17 3.31 4.35
CA ALA A 110 7.16 3.04 3.32
C ALA A 110 8.62 3.03 3.84
N ALA A 111 8.93 3.89 4.81
CA ALA A 111 10.26 3.93 5.42
C ALA A 111 10.47 2.87 6.52
N CYS A 112 9.41 2.20 6.98
CA CYS A 112 9.55 1.12 7.95
C CYS A 112 10.06 -0.15 7.24
N PRO A 113 11.21 -0.73 7.64
CA PRO A 113 11.71 -1.96 7.02
C PRO A 113 10.76 -3.16 7.12
N ALA A 114 9.92 -3.18 8.15
CA ALA A 114 8.91 -4.22 8.36
C ALA A 114 7.57 -3.91 7.67
N GLY A 115 7.39 -2.70 7.09
CA GLY A 115 6.16 -2.32 6.41
C GLY A 115 4.91 -2.29 7.30
N ILE A 116 5.06 -2.02 8.61
CA ILE A 116 3.95 -2.04 9.57
C ILE A 116 2.92 -0.94 9.29
N ASP A 117 1.66 -1.17 9.61
CA ASP A 117 0.59 -0.17 9.47
C ASP A 117 0.63 0.86 10.61
N ILE A 118 1.44 1.91 10.42
CA ILE A 118 1.64 2.97 11.41
C ILE A 118 0.37 3.80 11.63
N ALA A 119 -0.38 4.09 10.56
CA ALA A 119 -1.60 4.88 10.68
C ALA A 119 -2.67 4.09 11.44
N GLY A 120 -2.87 2.82 11.08
CA GLY A 120 -3.84 1.94 11.72
C GLY A 120 -3.57 1.73 13.21
N TYR A 121 -2.32 1.42 13.60
CA TYR A 121 -2.06 1.19 15.02
C TYR A 121 -2.14 2.47 15.85
N ILE A 122 -1.85 3.65 15.28
CA ILE A 122 -2.03 4.94 15.95
C ILE A 122 -3.52 5.24 16.13
N ASP A 123 -4.36 4.94 15.15
CA ASP A 123 -5.81 5.11 15.26
C ASP A 123 -6.38 4.23 16.39
N LEU A 124 -5.94 2.98 16.50
CA LEU A 124 -6.30 2.10 17.62
C LEU A 124 -5.84 2.65 18.99
N ILE A 125 -4.67 3.30 19.05
CA ILE A 125 -4.22 4.00 20.27
C ILE A 125 -5.17 5.16 20.62
N LEU A 126 -5.63 5.95 19.63
CA LEU A 126 -6.57 7.05 19.85
C LEU A 126 -7.92 6.54 20.38
N GLN A 127 -8.34 5.36 19.92
CA GLN A 127 -9.54 4.67 20.39
C GLN A 127 -9.34 3.97 21.74
N LYS A 128 -8.13 4.02 22.32
CA LYS A 128 -7.72 3.32 23.55
C LYS A 128 -7.73 1.80 23.44
N ASP A 129 -7.78 1.26 22.23
CA ASP A 129 -7.61 -0.16 21.96
C ASP A 129 -6.12 -0.52 21.84
N TYR A 130 -5.44 -0.57 22.98
CA TYR A 130 -4.01 -0.86 23.01
C TYR A 130 -3.68 -2.31 22.66
N ALA A 131 -4.60 -3.23 22.96
CA ALA A 131 -4.44 -4.64 22.64
C ALA A 131 -4.59 -4.86 21.13
N GLY A 132 -5.62 -4.30 20.51
CA GLY A 132 -5.80 -4.31 19.05
C GLY A 132 -4.65 -3.60 18.34
N SER A 133 -4.19 -2.45 18.85
CA SER A 133 -3.01 -1.74 18.32
C SER A 133 -1.77 -2.64 18.31
N THR A 134 -1.51 -3.33 19.44
CA THR A 134 -0.37 -4.24 19.57
C THR A 134 -0.51 -5.47 18.67
N ALA A 135 -1.73 -6.01 18.55
CA ALA A 135 -2.03 -7.14 17.67
C ALA A 135 -1.80 -6.79 16.20
N LEU A 136 -2.25 -5.61 15.76
CA LEU A 136 -2.01 -5.11 14.40
C LEU A 136 -0.51 -4.94 14.12
N ILE A 137 0.28 -4.44 15.08
CA ILE A 137 1.74 -4.38 14.93
C ILE A 137 2.33 -5.78 14.80
N LYS A 138 1.86 -6.74 15.60
CA LYS A 138 2.33 -8.13 15.63
C LYS A 138 2.06 -8.91 14.34
N GLU A 139 1.17 -8.45 13.47
CA GLU A 139 1.04 -9.03 12.12
C GLU A 139 2.36 -8.96 11.32
N MET A 140 3.08 -7.85 11.46
CA MET A 140 4.30 -7.57 10.68
C MET A 140 5.57 -7.50 11.54
N LEU A 141 5.44 -7.47 12.88
CA LEU A 141 6.56 -7.27 13.79
C LEU A 141 6.34 -7.99 15.14
N PRO A 142 7.02 -9.12 15.41
CA PRO A 142 6.75 -9.96 16.58
C PRO A 142 7.21 -9.38 17.93
N LEU A 143 8.10 -8.39 17.93
CA LEU A 143 8.70 -7.81 19.14
C LEU A 143 8.42 -6.30 19.28
N PRO A 144 7.14 -5.88 19.34
CA PRO A 144 6.75 -4.46 19.37
C PRO A 144 7.30 -3.68 20.57
N GLY A 145 7.33 -4.26 21.76
CA GLY A 145 7.82 -3.68 23.00
C GLY A 145 9.34 -3.48 23.00
N VAL A 146 10.10 -4.43 22.45
CA VAL A 146 11.55 -4.31 22.21
C VAL A 146 11.80 -3.20 21.19
N LEU A 147 11.18 -3.24 20.01
CA LEU A 147 11.41 -2.21 18.98
C LEU A 147 10.88 -0.83 19.41
N GLY A 148 9.87 -0.74 20.28
CA GLY A 148 9.46 0.51 20.90
C GLY A 148 10.57 1.17 21.74
N ARG A 149 11.61 0.43 22.13
CA ARG A 149 12.75 0.89 22.93
C ARG A 149 14.03 1.07 22.12
N VAL A 150 14.30 0.17 21.17
CA VAL A 150 15.61 0.12 20.49
C VAL A 150 15.57 0.48 19.00
N CYS A 151 14.39 0.67 18.40
CA CYS A 151 14.28 1.01 16.97
C CYS A 151 15.00 2.33 16.65
N PRO A 152 15.73 2.40 15.51
CA PRO A 152 16.35 3.64 15.04
C PRO A 152 15.36 4.64 14.43
N ARG A 153 14.07 4.28 14.32
CA ARG A 153 12.95 5.14 13.93
C ARG A 153 13.03 5.74 12.50
N PRO A 154 13.40 4.97 11.47
CA PRO A 154 13.46 5.48 10.09
C PRO A 154 12.10 6.00 9.58
N CYS A 155 11.00 5.55 10.18
CA CYS A 155 9.65 5.99 9.88
C CYS A 155 9.34 7.42 10.36
N GLU A 156 10.10 7.99 11.29
CA GLU A 156 9.90 9.35 11.79
C GLU A 156 10.53 10.40 10.87
N ASP A 157 11.60 10.05 10.13
CA ASP A 157 12.32 10.96 9.23
C ASP A 157 11.44 11.57 8.11
N PRO A 158 10.63 10.79 7.37
CA PRO A 158 9.80 11.33 6.30
C PRO A 158 8.39 11.74 6.79
N CYS A 159 8.20 11.93 8.10
CA CYS A 159 6.89 12.22 8.67
C CYS A 159 6.35 13.57 8.19
N ARG A 160 5.21 13.56 7.47
CA ARG A 160 4.57 14.80 6.98
C ARG A 160 4.13 15.75 8.08
N ARG A 161 3.98 15.28 9.32
CA ARG A 161 3.62 16.13 10.46
C ARG A 161 4.65 17.23 10.72
N VAL A 162 5.90 17.03 10.31
CA VAL A 162 6.96 18.06 10.35
C VAL A 162 6.55 19.33 9.60
N GLN A 163 5.79 19.19 8.50
CA GLN A 163 5.36 20.32 7.66
C GLN A 163 4.31 21.22 8.36
N ILE A 164 3.67 20.72 9.41
CA ILE A 164 2.62 21.43 10.16
C ILE A 164 3.16 21.89 11.51
N ASP A 165 3.74 20.96 12.28
CA ASP A 165 4.12 21.20 13.68
C ASP A 165 5.63 21.42 13.88
N GLY A 166 6.44 21.34 12.82
CA GLY A 166 7.90 21.40 12.90
C GLY A 166 8.57 20.16 13.52
N LYS A 167 7.80 19.12 13.86
CA LYS A 167 8.29 17.89 14.50
C LYS A 167 7.54 16.64 14.00
N PRO A 168 8.21 15.48 13.94
CA PRO A 168 7.55 14.24 13.56
C PRO A 168 6.65 13.73 14.69
N VAL A 169 5.74 12.82 14.34
CA VAL A 169 5.02 12.02 15.34
C VAL A 169 6.02 11.10 16.04
N ALA A 170 5.91 10.95 17.35
CA ALA A 170 6.74 10.03 18.14
C ALA A 170 6.28 8.56 17.97
N ILE A 171 6.32 8.07 16.74
CA ILE A 171 5.84 6.76 16.28
C ILE A 171 6.43 5.62 17.11
N CYS A 172 7.73 5.67 17.40
CA CYS A 172 8.40 4.66 18.22
C CYS A 172 7.92 4.66 19.67
N ALA A 173 7.68 5.85 20.24
CA ALA A 173 7.17 5.99 21.61
C ALA A 173 5.72 5.52 21.72
N LEU A 174 4.89 5.80 20.71
CA LEU A 174 3.51 5.32 20.63
C LEU A 174 3.45 3.79 20.53
N LYS A 175 4.34 3.18 19.74
CA LYS A 175 4.49 1.72 19.68
C LYS A 175 4.84 1.12 21.04
N ARG A 176 5.82 1.71 21.73
CA ARG A 176 6.18 1.31 23.09
C ARG A 176 4.99 1.41 24.03
N PHE A 177 4.29 2.54 23.99
CA PHE A 177 3.13 2.80 24.85
C PHE A 177 2.03 1.75 24.64
N ALA A 178 1.67 1.44 23.39
CA ALA A 178 0.68 0.42 23.08
C ALA A 178 1.08 -0.96 23.61
N ALA A 179 2.32 -1.39 23.33
CA ALA A 179 2.83 -2.69 23.78
C ALA A 179 2.89 -2.80 25.31
N ASP A 180 3.38 -1.77 25.99
CA ASP A 180 3.43 -1.73 27.45
C ASP A 180 2.01 -1.79 28.05
N LYS A 181 1.03 -1.06 27.48
CA LYS A 181 -0.36 -1.07 27.93
C LYS A 181 -1.08 -2.39 27.68
N ALA A 182 -0.83 -3.03 26.55
CA ALA A 182 -1.40 -4.34 26.25
C ALA A 182 -0.85 -5.42 27.19
N ALA A 183 0.46 -5.39 27.48
CA ALA A 183 1.10 -6.28 28.44
C ALA A 183 0.57 -6.09 29.87
N GLU A 184 0.43 -4.83 30.32
CA GLU A 184 -0.17 -4.50 31.62
C GLU A 184 -1.60 -5.05 31.77
N ALA A 185 -2.38 -5.02 30.68
CA ALA A 185 -3.76 -5.51 30.67
C ALA A 185 -3.86 -7.05 30.57
N GLY A 186 -2.76 -7.75 30.26
CA GLY A 186 -2.75 -9.20 30.07
C GLY A 186 -3.64 -9.69 28.92
N LEU A 187 -3.93 -8.82 27.95
CA LEU A 187 -4.83 -9.15 26.84
C LEU A 187 -4.07 -9.92 25.75
N PRO A 188 -4.70 -10.92 25.11
CA PRO A 188 -4.08 -11.61 23.99
C PRO A 188 -3.85 -10.63 22.84
N THR A 189 -2.62 -10.60 22.35
CA THR A 189 -2.21 -9.75 21.22
C THR A 189 -1.64 -10.56 20.06
N GLN A 190 -1.66 -11.88 20.18
CA GLN A 190 -1.13 -12.75 19.14
C GLN A 190 -2.16 -13.01 18.04
N PRO A 191 -1.76 -12.98 16.77
CA PRO A 191 -2.60 -13.47 15.69
C PRO A 191 -2.91 -14.96 15.88
N GLU A 192 -4.09 -15.38 15.44
CA GLU A 192 -4.47 -16.78 15.46
C GLU A 192 -3.63 -17.60 14.46
N PRO A 193 -3.02 -18.73 14.88
CA PRO A 193 -2.27 -19.58 13.98
C PRO A 193 -3.20 -20.31 12.99
N ARG A 194 -2.67 -20.56 11.78
CA ARG A 194 -3.34 -21.40 10.79
C ARG A 194 -3.42 -22.86 11.26
N PRO A 195 -4.35 -23.67 10.68
CA PRO A 195 -4.45 -25.09 10.99
C PRO A 195 -3.10 -25.81 10.86
N ALA A 196 -2.88 -26.79 11.75
CA ALA A 196 -1.65 -27.54 11.81
C ALA A 196 -1.33 -28.22 10.47
N THR A 197 -0.13 -27.97 9.97
CA THR A 197 0.37 -28.53 8.70
C THR A 197 1.00 -29.92 8.86
N GLY A 198 1.25 -30.36 10.10
CA GLY A 198 2.00 -31.57 10.42
C GLY A 198 3.52 -31.51 10.17
N LYS A 199 4.02 -30.42 9.59
CA LYS A 199 5.46 -30.22 9.33
C LYS A 199 6.20 -29.75 10.59
N ARG A 200 7.47 -30.18 10.72
CA ARG A 200 8.38 -29.77 11.79
C ARG A 200 9.52 -28.96 11.21
N VAL A 201 9.88 -27.85 11.87
CA VAL A 201 10.97 -26.97 11.45
C VAL A 201 11.89 -26.72 12.64
N ALA A 202 13.20 -26.86 12.42
CA ALA A 202 14.21 -26.45 13.39
C ALA A 202 14.80 -25.09 12.97
N VAL A 203 14.86 -24.15 13.91
CA VAL A 203 15.46 -22.82 13.72
C VAL A 203 16.70 -22.75 14.61
N VAL A 204 17.87 -22.52 14.02
CA VAL A 204 19.14 -22.43 14.76
C VAL A 204 19.44 -20.97 15.09
N GLY A 205 19.60 -20.68 16.38
CA GLY A 205 19.79 -19.35 16.95
C GLY A 205 18.47 -18.71 17.37
N ALA A 206 18.39 -18.27 18.64
CA ALA A 206 17.24 -17.57 19.21
C ALA A 206 17.49 -16.05 19.32
N GLY A 207 18.19 -15.48 18.34
CA GLY A 207 18.28 -14.04 18.14
C GLY A 207 17.02 -13.44 17.49
N PRO A 208 16.99 -12.13 17.20
CA PRO A 208 15.83 -11.46 16.61
C PRO A 208 15.33 -12.13 15.31
N THR A 209 16.24 -12.55 14.44
CA THR A 209 15.90 -13.22 13.18
C THR A 209 15.30 -14.61 13.41
N GLY A 210 15.87 -15.38 14.34
CA GLY A 210 15.37 -16.72 14.66
C GLY A 210 14.02 -16.70 15.36
N LEU A 211 13.83 -15.78 16.30
CA LEU A 211 12.55 -15.53 16.96
C LEU A 211 11.48 -15.10 15.94
N SER A 212 11.82 -14.19 15.02
CA SER A 212 10.89 -13.77 13.97
C SER A 212 10.55 -14.91 13.00
N ALA A 213 11.53 -15.72 12.59
CA ALA A 213 11.27 -16.89 11.75
C ALA A 213 10.35 -17.89 12.46
N ALA A 214 10.62 -18.18 13.73
CA ALA A 214 9.82 -19.10 14.52
C ALA A 214 8.37 -18.62 14.69
N TYR A 215 8.20 -17.34 15.00
CA TYR A 215 6.89 -16.70 15.11
C TYR A 215 6.04 -16.90 13.85
N TYR A 216 6.58 -16.54 12.68
CA TYR A 216 5.83 -16.66 11.42
C TYR A 216 5.59 -18.12 10.99
N LEU A 217 6.54 -19.02 11.25
CA LEU A 217 6.37 -20.44 10.97
C LEU A 217 5.31 -21.07 11.89
N ALA A 218 5.26 -20.66 13.15
CA ALA A 218 4.23 -21.10 14.10
C ALA A 218 2.84 -20.60 13.67
N LEU A 219 2.71 -19.31 13.28
CA LEU A 219 1.49 -18.76 12.72
C LEU A 219 1.06 -19.44 11.41
N ALA A 220 2.01 -19.95 10.62
CA ALA A 220 1.71 -20.74 9.42
C ALA A 220 1.25 -22.18 9.74
N GLY A 221 1.18 -22.57 11.02
CA GLY A 221 0.73 -23.90 11.46
C GLY A 221 1.84 -24.96 11.46
N HIS A 222 3.12 -24.57 11.48
CA HIS A 222 4.24 -25.50 11.61
C HIS A 222 4.65 -25.71 13.07
N LYS A 223 5.10 -26.91 13.43
CA LYS A 223 5.71 -27.16 14.73
C LYS A 223 7.18 -26.74 14.68
N VAL A 224 7.52 -25.66 15.38
CA VAL A 224 8.86 -25.09 15.37
C VAL A 224 9.65 -25.53 16.60
N THR A 225 10.95 -25.73 16.46
CA THR A 225 11.90 -25.93 17.57
C THR A 225 13.05 -24.96 17.39
N LEU A 226 13.24 -24.04 18.34
CA LEU A 226 14.45 -23.20 18.36
C LEU A 226 15.58 -23.93 19.07
N LEU A 227 16.78 -23.84 18.50
CA LEU A 227 18.01 -24.35 19.06
C LEU A 227 18.94 -23.18 19.35
N GLU A 228 19.19 -22.90 20.63
CA GLU A 228 20.07 -21.81 21.07
C GLU A 228 21.31 -22.38 21.76
N SER A 229 22.46 -21.80 21.44
CA SER A 229 23.76 -22.13 22.03
C SER A 229 24.02 -21.45 23.37
N GLN A 230 23.43 -20.27 23.58
CA GLN A 230 23.56 -19.45 24.76
C GLN A 230 22.62 -19.88 25.89
N GLN A 231 22.86 -19.36 27.09
CA GLN A 231 22.06 -19.68 28.28
C GLN A 231 20.60 -19.21 28.18
N LYS A 232 20.31 -18.17 27.39
CA LYS A 232 18.97 -17.60 27.21
C LYS A 232 18.78 -17.09 25.79
N ALA A 233 17.55 -17.18 25.30
CA ALA A 233 17.11 -16.61 24.03
C ALA A 233 17.18 -15.07 24.04
N GLY A 234 17.28 -14.46 22.85
CA GLY A 234 17.33 -13.02 22.63
C GLY A 234 18.54 -12.57 21.80
N GLY A 235 19.60 -13.38 21.72
CA GLY A 235 20.81 -13.06 20.95
C GLY A 235 21.36 -11.66 21.27
N MET A 236 21.67 -10.88 20.24
CA MET A 236 22.18 -9.51 20.41
C MET A 236 21.23 -8.56 21.15
N LEU A 237 19.91 -8.83 21.15
CA LEU A 237 18.98 -8.04 21.96
C LEU A 237 19.27 -8.19 23.45
N ARG A 238 19.64 -9.40 23.91
CA ARG A 238 19.97 -9.68 25.31
C ARG A 238 21.41 -9.34 25.65
N PHE A 239 22.35 -9.78 24.82
CA PHE A 239 23.76 -9.76 25.15
C PHE A 239 24.50 -8.52 24.64
N GLY A 240 23.90 -7.79 23.69
CA GLY A 240 24.50 -6.58 23.10
C GLY A 240 23.89 -5.27 23.57
N ILE A 241 22.63 -5.27 24.02
CA ILE A 241 21.92 -4.04 24.41
C ILE A 241 21.89 -3.93 25.94
N PRO A 242 22.38 -2.82 26.53
CA PRO A 242 22.35 -2.64 27.98
C PRO A 242 20.92 -2.61 28.57
N PRO A 243 20.71 -3.15 29.79
CA PRO A 243 19.38 -3.23 30.41
C PRO A 243 18.66 -1.89 30.63
N TYR A 244 19.40 -0.79 30.79
CA TYR A 244 18.79 0.54 30.91
C TYR A 244 18.13 1.00 29.60
N ARG A 245 18.56 0.47 28.45
CA ARG A 245 17.99 0.76 27.13
C ARG A 245 16.94 -0.27 26.75
N LEU A 246 17.18 -1.54 27.04
CA LEU A 246 16.23 -2.64 26.84
C LEU A 246 16.16 -3.50 28.11
N PRO A 247 15.15 -3.33 28.96
CA PRO A 247 15.01 -4.14 30.16
C PRO A 247 14.81 -5.62 29.80
N ASN A 248 15.57 -6.50 30.46
CA ASN A 248 15.48 -7.95 30.23
C ASN A 248 14.08 -8.51 30.48
N SER A 249 13.30 -7.92 31.40
CA SER A 249 11.92 -8.32 31.66
C SER A 249 10.99 -8.11 30.45
N VAL A 250 11.19 -7.03 29.69
CA VAL A 250 10.41 -6.78 28.46
C VAL A 250 10.80 -7.79 27.38
N LEU A 251 12.09 -8.07 27.24
CA LEU A 251 12.58 -9.06 26.29
C LEU A 251 12.09 -10.47 26.64
N ASP A 252 12.14 -10.85 27.91
CA ASP A 252 11.66 -12.15 28.40
C ASP A 252 10.17 -12.31 28.08
N GLN A 253 9.34 -11.30 28.41
CA GLN A 253 7.90 -11.33 28.12
C GLN A 253 7.61 -11.53 26.62
N GLU A 254 8.26 -10.78 25.72
CA GLU A 254 7.99 -10.90 24.28
C GLU A 254 8.55 -12.19 23.66
N ILE A 255 9.56 -12.80 24.29
CA ILE A 255 10.05 -14.12 23.88
C ILE A 255 9.07 -15.21 24.32
N ASP A 256 8.56 -15.14 25.55
CA ASP A 256 7.56 -16.09 26.07
C ASP A 256 6.26 -16.02 25.27
N ASP A 257 5.93 -14.85 24.75
CA ASP A 257 4.83 -14.62 23.82
C ASP A 257 4.99 -15.37 22.47
N ILE A 258 6.21 -15.77 22.09
CA ILE A 258 6.53 -16.45 20.81
C ILE A 258 6.72 -17.96 20.99
N LEU A 259 7.23 -18.40 22.14
CA LEU A 259 7.69 -19.78 22.40
C LEU A 259 6.59 -20.66 23.05
#